data_AF-A0A7T5R3D3-F1
#
_entry.id   AF-A0A7T5R3D3-F1
#
_cell.length_a   1.000
_cell.length_b   1.000
_cell.length_c   1.000
_cell.angle_alpha   90.00
_cell.angle_beta   90.00
_cell.angle_gamma   90.00
#
_symmetry.space_group_name_H-M   'P 1'
#
loop_
_entity.id
_entity.type
_entity.pdbx_description
1 polymer ?
#
loop_
_entity_poly.entity_id
_entity_poly.type
_entity_poly.pdbx_seq_one_letter_code
_entity_poly.pdbx_strand_id
1 'polypeptide(L)'
;MTTKKISELPDANALTGSELVPVVQDNATRKTTVEELRGGLAAEEHTHALADITDAGTAAGADIEDFASAAQGAKADSALQHDDMGSAAFEDTTAFATAAQGAKADSALQPEDVGTAALNDTGDFATAAQGAKADSAVQPEDLAYPGLMNAIINGGCLVSHRGNVSLSTSFQYGPVDLLAVKAEGSVSAGTIKQVTSAFSLAKTGAACMVENATLTGSGAILFRRRIEAKDAQAFVNQPAYYSARTYHDSGATRTYTITVRKANAADDFSGVTTIESDTVNIANDTNDDIELAIPDMGDCKNGIEIEVKIACGAITTKDFFLGEEQLSIGEFKQPFEARPVSFETKLVQRYLRFITGFVAVANSGSNMQVIFSHPDMRAAPSYTVTAPLDMTDGYTADFSQSGANIGTIHENNAHGARADIALFSGLTSGRFHIHRATGAGILASAEL
;
A
#
# COMPACT_ATOMS: atom_id res chain seq x y z
N MET A 1 -3.87 14.34 -189.17
CA MET A 1 -3.21 13.77 -187.98
C MET A 1 -4.18 13.91 -186.81
N THR A 2 -4.61 12.79 -186.24
CA THR A 2 -5.60 12.70 -185.14
C THR A 2 -4.94 12.90 -183.78
N THR A 3 -5.53 13.73 -182.93
CA THR A 3 -5.12 14.09 -181.55
C THR A 3 -5.50 12.98 -180.55
N LYS A 4 -4.57 12.50 -179.70
CA LYS A 4 -4.83 11.53 -178.62
C LYS A 4 -5.18 12.19 -177.28
N LYS A 5 -5.90 11.48 -176.39
CA LYS A 5 -6.25 11.93 -175.03
C LYS A 5 -5.16 11.55 -174.00
N ILE A 6 -5.08 12.29 -172.89
CA ILE A 6 -4.03 12.15 -171.86
C ILE A 6 -4.06 10.78 -171.14
N SER A 7 -5.23 10.13 -171.07
CA SER A 7 -5.40 8.77 -170.54
C SER A 7 -4.86 7.67 -171.47
N GLU A 8 -4.40 8.03 -172.67
CA GLU A 8 -3.85 7.12 -173.68
C GLU A 8 -2.32 7.27 -173.79
N LEU A 9 -1.70 8.05 -172.89
CA LEU A 9 -0.26 8.16 -172.73
C LEU A 9 0.25 7.03 -171.83
N PRO A 10 1.48 6.52 -172.05
CA PRO A 10 2.09 5.53 -171.15
C PRO A 10 2.37 6.12 -169.75
N ASP A 11 2.40 5.25 -168.75
CA ASP A 11 2.75 5.61 -167.37
C ASP A 11 4.16 6.23 -167.28
N ALA A 12 4.32 7.24 -166.42
CA ALA A 12 5.60 7.93 -166.21
C ALA A 12 6.52 7.15 -165.26
N ASN A 13 7.83 7.16 -165.54
CA ASN A 13 8.85 6.52 -164.70
C ASN A 13 8.96 7.21 -163.32
N ALA A 14 9.36 6.43 -162.30
CA ALA A 14 9.66 6.95 -160.97
C ALA A 14 10.86 7.91 -160.98
N LEU A 15 10.79 8.98 -160.19
CA LEU A 15 11.87 9.96 -160.05
C LEU A 15 13.08 9.30 -159.35
N THR A 16 14.25 9.41 -159.96
CA THR A 16 15.50 8.73 -159.60
C THR A 16 16.46 9.59 -158.76
N GLY A 17 16.10 10.85 -158.47
CA GLY A 17 16.78 11.73 -157.54
C GLY A 17 17.49 12.91 -158.20
N SER A 18 17.93 12.79 -159.46
CA SER A 18 18.58 13.88 -160.20
C SER A 18 17.59 14.84 -160.89
N GLU A 19 16.30 14.52 -160.88
CA GLU A 19 15.27 15.35 -161.48
C GLU A 19 15.09 16.64 -160.69
N LEU A 20 15.15 17.77 -161.39
CA LEU A 20 14.90 19.07 -160.81
C LEU A 20 13.40 19.28 -160.66
N VAL A 21 12.93 19.35 -159.42
CA VAL A 21 11.56 19.68 -159.06
C VAL A 21 11.46 21.12 -158.56
N PRO A 22 10.43 21.87 -158.96
CA PRO A 22 10.17 23.18 -158.40
C PRO A 22 9.67 23.04 -156.96
N VAL A 23 10.30 23.73 -156.03
CA VAL A 23 9.87 23.88 -154.63
C VAL A 23 9.69 25.36 -154.31
N VAL A 24 8.80 25.65 -153.36
CA VAL A 24 8.65 27.01 -152.83
C VAL A 24 9.30 27.03 -151.44
N GLN A 25 10.36 27.81 -151.31
CA GLN A 25 11.03 28.07 -150.03
C GLN A 25 11.21 29.57 -149.89
N ASP A 26 10.92 30.10 -148.70
CA ASP A 26 10.96 31.55 -148.41
C ASP A 26 10.21 32.41 -149.45
N ASN A 27 9.01 31.97 -149.85
CA ASN A 27 8.17 32.64 -150.84
C ASN A 27 8.75 32.79 -152.26
N ALA A 28 9.81 32.06 -152.63
CA ALA A 28 10.35 32.02 -153.99
C ALA A 28 10.35 30.61 -154.59
N THR A 29 9.98 30.48 -155.87
CA THR A 29 10.06 29.21 -156.60
C THR A 29 11.50 28.92 -157.00
N ARG A 30 12.09 27.88 -156.42
CA ARG A 30 13.45 27.40 -156.70
C ARG A 30 13.39 25.99 -157.29
N LYS A 31 14.41 25.61 -158.04
CA LYS A 31 14.57 24.21 -158.50
C LYS A 31 15.56 23.54 -157.56
N THR A 32 15.16 22.43 -156.95
CA THR A 32 16.00 21.60 -156.07
C THR A 32 15.89 20.15 -156.52
N THR A 33 16.80 19.31 -156.05
CA THR A 33 16.74 17.87 -156.27
C THR A 33 15.92 17.19 -155.17
N VAL A 34 15.39 15.99 -155.44
CA VAL A 34 14.64 15.22 -154.45
C VAL A 34 15.52 14.81 -153.26
N GLU A 35 16.84 14.70 -153.47
CA GLU A 35 17.83 14.34 -152.45
C GLU A 35 18.02 15.46 -151.40
N GLU A 36 18.17 16.70 -151.83
CA GLU A 36 18.33 17.86 -150.94
C GLU A 36 17.12 18.08 -150.02
N LEU A 37 15.91 17.86 -150.55
CA LEU A 37 14.67 17.93 -149.79
C LEU A 37 14.62 16.95 -148.61
N ARG A 38 15.22 15.76 -148.78
CA ARG A 38 15.24 14.72 -147.74
C ARG A 38 16.30 14.96 -146.67
N GLY A 39 17.38 15.68 -146.97
CA GLY A 39 18.44 15.99 -146.01
C GLY A 39 18.03 16.97 -144.90
N GLY A 40 16.91 17.69 -145.05
CA GLY A 40 16.42 18.68 -144.08
C GLY A 40 15.48 18.13 -143.00
N LEU A 41 15.13 16.84 -143.02
CA LEU A 41 14.26 16.23 -142.01
C LEU A 41 15.06 15.89 -140.73
N ALA A 42 14.60 16.33 -139.56
CA ALA A 42 15.23 16.00 -138.30
C ALA A 42 15.15 14.48 -137.99
N ALA A 43 16.15 13.96 -137.28
CA ALA A 43 16.27 12.54 -136.95
C ALA A 43 15.21 12.09 -135.91
N GLU A 44 14.90 10.79 -135.91
CA GLU A 44 13.86 10.17 -135.07
C GLU A 44 14.14 10.29 -133.55
N GLU A 45 15.39 10.60 -133.15
CA GLU A 45 15.77 10.92 -131.78
C GLU A 45 16.61 12.20 -131.70
N HIS A 46 16.29 13.06 -130.72
CA HIS A 46 17.09 14.22 -130.32
C HIS A 46 16.90 14.57 -128.83
N THR A 47 17.79 15.38 -128.25
CA THR A 47 17.82 15.73 -126.82
C THR A 47 17.49 17.20 -126.55
N HIS A 48 16.91 17.49 -125.39
CA HIS A 48 16.67 18.84 -124.85
C HIS A 48 17.47 19.06 -123.56
N ALA A 49 17.85 20.31 -123.26
CA ALA A 49 18.38 20.65 -121.93
C ALA A 49 17.22 20.83 -120.94
N LEU A 50 17.45 20.58 -119.65
CA LEU A 50 16.39 20.70 -118.63
C LEU A 50 15.84 22.15 -118.55
N ALA A 51 16.67 23.15 -118.88
CA ALA A 51 16.26 24.55 -118.98
C ALA A 51 15.25 24.83 -120.12
N ASP A 52 15.18 23.94 -121.12
CA ASP A 52 14.23 24.03 -122.23
C ASP A 52 12.85 23.44 -121.88
N ILE A 53 12.72 22.82 -120.70
CA ILE A 53 11.50 22.17 -120.20
C ILE A 53 10.92 23.04 -119.08
N THR A 54 10.01 23.95 -119.45
CA THR A 54 9.48 25.00 -118.56
C THR A 54 8.62 24.50 -117.40
N ASP A 55 8.20 23.23 -117.41
CA ASP A 55 7.39 22.59 -116.37
C ASP A 55 8.16 21.56 -115.52
N ALA A 56 9.50 21.53 -115.62
CA ALA A 56 10.31 20.70 -114.75
C ALA A 56 10.12 21.08 -113.26
N GLY A 57 9.70 20.12 -112.43
CA GLY A 57 9.50 20.34 -111.00
C GLY A 57 10.81 20.61 -110.25
N THR A 58 10.76 21.30 -109.11
CA THR A 58 11.94 21.73 -108.33
C THR A 58 12.87 20.59 -107.92
N ALA A 59 12.34 19.38 -107.73
CA ALA A 59 13.14 18.19 -107.45
C ALA A 59 13.98 17.70 -108.64
N ALA A 60 13.58 18.00 -109.89
CA ALA A 60 14.30 17.58 -111.09
C ALA A 60 15.62 18.32 -111.29
N GLY A 61 15.81 19.47 -110.63
CA GLY A 61 17.04 20.26 -110.65
C GLY A 61 17.84 20.23 -109.34
N ALA A 62 17.43 19.43 -108.34
CA ALA A 62 18.14 19.31 -107.08
C ALA A 62 19.21 18.21 -107.14
N ASP A 63 20.34 18.44 -106.49
CA ASP A 63 21.38 17.42 -106.34
C ASP A 63 20.94 16.35 -105.33
N ILE A 64 21.40 15.11 -105.51
CA ILE A 64 21.02 13.97 -104.65
C ILE A 64 21.39 14.23 -103.18
N GLU A 65 22.39 15.07 -102.93
CA GLU A 65 22.90 15.43 -101.59
C GLU A 65 21.95 16.35 -100.82
N ASP A 66 21.01 17.01 -101.48
CA ASP A 66 20.00 17.87 -100.84
C ASP A 66 18.88 17.05 -100.16
N PHE A 67 18.80 15.74 -100.43
CA PHE A 67 17.85 14.84 -99.80
C PHE A 67 18.47 14.14 -98.58
N ALA A 68 17.72 14.04 -97.49
CA ALA A 68 18.17 13.33 -96.30
C ALA A 68 18.53 11.86 -96.62
N SER A 69 19.72 11.44 -96.22
CA SER A 69 20.17 10.06 -96.43
C SER A 69 19.48 9.09 -95.47
N ALA A 70 19.37 7.83 -95.87
CA ALA A 70 18.84 6.76 -95.00
C ALA A 70 19.62 6.65 -93.66
N ALA A 71 20.92 6.97 -93.67
CA ALA A 71 21.75 6.97 -92.47
C ALA A 71 21.38 8.10 -91.49
N GLN A 72 20.95 9.27 -92.01
CA GLN A 72 20.45 10.36 -91.18
C GLN A 72 19.08 10.00 -90.56
N GLY A 73 18.21 9.32 -91.31
CA GLY A 73 16.95 8.77 -90.78
C GLY A 73 17.18 7.79 -89.63
N ALA A 74 18.06 6.80 -89.81
CA ALA A 74 18.36 5.81 -88.77
C ALA A 74 18.96 6.43 -87.49
N LYS A 75 19.78 7.49 -87.62
CA LYS A 75 20.29 8.22 -86.46
C LYS A 75 19.17 8.94 -85.71
N ALA A 76 18.23 9.55 -86.42
CA ALA A 76 17.07 10.20 -85.81
C ALA A 76 16.17 9.19 -85.07
N ASP A 77 15.95 8.00 -85.63
CA ASP A 77 15.14 6.95 -85.00
C ASP A 77 15.75 6.38 -83.71
N SER A 78 17.08 6.46 -83.58
CA SER A 78 17.83 5.96 -82.41
C SER A 78 18.18 7.04 -81.38
N ALA A 79 17.78 8.29 -81.61
CA ALA A 79 18.03 9.37 -80.68
C ALA A 79 17.08 9.27 -79.47
N LEU A 80 17.64 9.21 -78.26
CA LEU A 80 16.88 9.30 -77.01
C LEU A 80 16.08 10.61 -76.99
N GLN A 81 14.75 10.50 -76.95
CA GLN A 81 13.88 11.66 -76.83
C GLN A 81 13.66 12.00 -75.36
N HIS A 82 13.35 13.27 -75.10
CA HIS A 82 13.07 13.75 -73.75
C HIS A 82 11.93 12.96 -73.08
N ASP A 83 10.94 12.54 -73.85
CA ASP A 83 9.79 11.77 -73.37
C ASP A 83 10.13 10.30 -73.06
N ASP A 84 11.28 9.81 -73.53
CA ASP A 84 11.79 8.47 -73.21
C ASP A 84 12.51 8.44 -71.85
N MET A 85 12.77 9.60 -71.24
CA MET A 85 13.46 9.72 -69.96
C MET A 85 12.44 9.80 -68.80
N GLY A 86 12.58 8.91 -67.81
CA GLY A 86 11.73 8.92 -66.61
C GLY A 86 11.97 10.14 -65.71
N SER A 87 10.98 10.51 -64.89
CA SER A 87 11.02 11.71 -64.03
C SER A 87 12.26 11.81 -63.13
N ALA A 88 12.83 10.68 -62.71
CA ALA A 88 14.06 10.62 -61.92
C ALA A 88 15.30 11.20 -62.63
N ALA A 89 15.31 11.24 -63.97
CA ALA A 89 16.42 11.82 -64.73
C ALA A 89 16.49 13.35 -64.66
N PHE A 90 15.42 14.00 -64.17
CA PHE A 90 15.31 15.45 -64.05
C PHE A 90 15.56 15.96 -62.64
N GLU A 91 15.69 15.06 -61.66
CA GLU A 91 15.89 15.42 -60.25
C GLU A 91 17.38 15.47 -59.90
N ASP A 92 17.74 16.37 -58.98
CA ASP A 92 19.11 16.43 -58.46
C ASP A 92 19.40 15.17 -57.62
N THR A 93 20.64 14.68 -57.71
CA THR A 93 21.18 13.58 -56.91
C THR A 93 20.92 13.75 -55.40
N THR A 94 20.81 14.99 -54.90
CA THR A 94 20.48 15.27 -53.49
C THR A 94 19.03 15.03 -53.10
N ALA A 95 18.12 14.85 -54.07
CA ALA A 95 16.71 14.54 -53.83
C ALA A 95 16.50 13.06 -53.46
N PHE A 96 17.46 12.19 -53.74
CA PHE A 96 17.39 10.77 -53.41
C PHE A 96 18.01 10.49 -52.04
N ALA A 97 17.37 9.59 -51.28
CA ALA A 97 17.92 9.13 -50.02
C ALA A 97 19.26 8.42 -50.25
N THR A 98 20.29 8.85 -49.54
CA THR A 98 21.62 8.25 -49.64
C THR A 98 21.66 6.92 -48.89
N ALA A 99 22.55 6.00 -49.28
CA ALA A 99 22.77 4.75 -48.56
C ALA A 99 23.11 4.97 -47.07
N ALA A 100 23.78 6.08 -46.74
CA ALA A 100 24.06 6.47 -45.36
C ALA A 100 22.79 6.86 -44.57
N GLN A 101 21.79 7.46 -45.22
CA GLN A 101 20.49 7.75 -44.58
C GLN A 101 19.69 6.47 -44.36
N GLY A 102 19.73 5.51 -45.29
CA GLY A 102 19.13 4.18 -45.12
C GLY A 102 19.73 3.43 -43.93
N ALA A 103 21.06 3.35 -43.85
CA ALA A 103 21.73 2.69 -42.73
C ALA A 103 21.44 3.34 -41.36
N LYS A 104 21.27 4.68 -41.32
CA LYS A 104 20.85 5.37 -40.09
C LYS A 104 19.41 5.02 -39.70
N ALA A 105 18.50 4.91 -40.67
CA ALA A 105 17.12 4.52 -40.43
C ALA A 105 17.03 3.08 -39.88
N ASP A 106 17.81 2.15 -40.43
CA ASP A 106 17.85 0.74 -39.97
C ASP A 106 18.40 0.59 -38.54
N SER A 107 19.21 1.54 -38.08
CA SER A 107 19.77 1.57 -36.72
C SER A 107 18.99 2.44 -35.72
N ALA A 108 17.89 3.07 -36.17
CA ALA A 108 17.10 3.93 -35.30
C ALA A 108 16.28 3.08 -34.32
N LEU A 109 16.31 3.46 -33.04
CA LEU A 109 15.51 2.83 -31.99
C LEU A 109 14.02 2.98 -32.32
N GLN A 110 13.32 1.89 -32.57
CA GLN A 110 11.88 1.91 -32.84
C GLN A 110 11.11 1.94 -31.51
N PRO A 111 9.88 2.48 -31.48
CA PRO A 111 9.05 2.51 -30.26
C PRO A 111 8.83 1.12 -29.63
N GLU A 112 8.83 0.06 -30.44
CA GLU A 112 8.73 -1.34 -30.02
C GLU A 112 10.02 -1.93 -29.45
N ASP A 113 11.18 -1.33 -29.75
CA ASP A 113 12.47 -1.70 -29.16
C ASP A 113 12.60 -1.19 -27.71
N VAL A 114 11.72 -0.26 -27.30
CA VAL A 114 11.76 0.38 -25.99
C VAL A 114 10.90 -0.41 -25.00
N GLY A 115 11.54 -1.10 -24.07
CA GLY A 115 10.84 -1.90 -23.05
C GLY A 115 9.93 -1.05 -22.15
N THR A 116 8.90 -1.68 -21.57
CA THR A 116 7.84 -1.03 -20.77
C THR A 116 8.38 -0.13 -19.65
N ALA A 117 9.54 -0.45 -19.07
CA ALA A 117 10.17 0.37 -18.04
C ALA A 117 10.66 1.74 -18.57
N ALA A 118 11.13 1.82 -19.81
CA ALA A 118 11.59 3.08 -20.39
C ALA A 118 10.45 3.99 -20.90
N LEU A 119 9.20 3.51 -20.87
CA LEU A 119 7.99 4.28 -21.16
C LEU A 119 7.37 4.95 -19.94
N ASN A 120 7.73 4.53 -18.72
CA ASN A 120 7.16 5.06 -17.49
C ASN A 120 8.03 6.19 -16.91
N ASP A 121 7.40 7.15 -16.24
CA ASP A 121 8.13 8.25 -15.62
C ASP A 121 8.91 7.77 -14.39
N THR A 122 9.98 8.48 -14.03
CA THR A 122 10.81 8.14 -12.87
C THR A 122 10.00 8.07 -11.56
N GLY A 123 8.85 8.76 -11.51
CA GLY A 123 7.92 8.75 -10.38
C GLY A 123 7.04 7.49 -10.26
N ASP A 124 6.93 6.69 -11.32
CA ASP A 124 6.18 5.43 -11.34
C ASP A 124 6.99 4.27 -10.73
N PHE A 125 8.29 4.45 -10.59
CA PHE A 125 9.19 3.49 -9.94
C PHE A 125 9.28 3.73 -8.44
N ALA A 126 9.36 2.64 -7.68
CA ALA A 126 9.61 2.72 -6.25
C ALA A 126 10.94 3.45 -6.00
N THR A 127 10.89 4.56 -5.26
CA THR A 127 12.08 5.31 -4.89
C THR A 127 12.91 4.54 -3.85
N ALA A 128 14.21 4.82 -3.76
CA ALA A 128 15.06 4.24 -2.72
C ALA A 128 14.52 4.47 -1.29
N ALA A 129 13.83 5.59 -1.07
CA ALA A 129 13.15 5.89 0.19
C ALA A 129 11.95 4.98 0.46
N GLN A 130 11.19 4.61 -0.57
CA GLN A 130 10.09 3.64 -0.46
C GLN A 130 10.64 2.22 -0.23
N GLY A 131 11.77 1.87 -0.85
CA GLY A 131 12.50 0.62 -0.57
C GLY A 131 12.94 0.52 0.89
N ALA A 132 13.59 1.55 1.43
CA ALA A 132 13.98 1.59 2.84
C ALA A 132 12.77 1.49 3.80
N LYS A 133 11.63 2.08 3.42
CA LYS A 133 10.39 1.97 4.20
C LYS A 133 9.82 0.56 4.18
N ALA A 134 9.90 -0.14 3.05
CA ALA A 134 9.50 -1.54 2.92
C ALA A 134 10.43 -2.48 3.71
N ASP A 135 11.75 -2.24 3.70
CA ASP A 135 12.71 -3.02 4.48
C ASP A 135 12.53 -2.84 6.01
N SER A 136 11.98 -1.69 6.43
CA SER A 136 11.60 -1.41 7.82
C SER A 136 10.16 -1.77 8.17
N ALA A 137 9.37 -2.29 7.22
CA ALA A 137 7.99 -2.64 7.45
C ALA A 137 7.90 -3.98 8.19
N VAL A 138 7.46 -3.93 9.45
CA VAL A 138 7.19 -5.10 10.28
C VAL A 138 6.26 -6.06 9.54
N GLN A 139 6.74 -7.25 9.22
CA GLN A 139 5.92 -8.31 8.65
C GLN A 139 5.07 -8.96 9.74
N PRO A 140 3.88 -9.52 9.41
CA PRO A 140 3.05 -10.24 10.38
C PRO A 140 3.79 -11.38 11.10
N GLU A 141 4.83 -11.93 10.48
CA GLU A 141 5.70 -12.98 11.00
C GLU A 141 6.91 -12.46 11.80
N ASP A 142 7.26 -11.17 11.69
CA ASP A 142 8.22 -10.49 12.59
C ASP A 142 7.62 -10.24 13.99
N LEU A 143 6.30 -10.36 14.11
CA LEU A 143 5.62 -10.37 15.41
C LEU A 143 5.91 -11.72 16.07
N ALA A 144 6.98 -11.77 16.86
CA ALA A 144 7.44 -12.93 17.62
C ALA A 144 6.41 -13.49 18.63
N TYR A 145 5.20 -12.94 18.68
CA TYR A 145 4.07 -13.46 19.44
C TYR A 145 2.76 -13.24 18.66
N PRO A 146 2.01 -14.29 18.28
CA PRO A 146 0.61 -14.16 17.85
C PRO A 146 -0.33 -13.86 19.04
N GLY A 147 0.19 -13.23 20.10
CA GLY A 147 -0.54 -12.85 21.29
C GLY A 147 -0.62 -11.34 21.46
N LEU A 148 -1.28 -10.93 22.52
CA LEU A 148 -1.56 -9.53 22.83
C LEU A 148 -0.24 -8.76 22.95
N MET A 149 -0.17 -7.58 22.32
CA MET A 149 1.01 -6.71 22.36
C MET A 149 1.34 -6.27 23.77
N ASN A 150 0.31 -5.99 24.56
CA ASN A 150 0.44 -5.63 25.95
C ASN A 150 0.47 -6.88 26.85
N ALA A 151 1.43 -7.04 27.74
CA ALA A 151 1.41 -8.12 28.73
C ALA A 151 0.62 -7.75 30.00
N ILE A 152 0.35 -6.46 30.21
CA ILE A 152 -0.40 -5.98 31.38
C ILE A 152 -1.90 -6.22 31.13
N ILE A 153 -2.50 -6.99 32.03
CA ILE A 153 -3.95 -7.17 32.10
C ILE A 153 -4.53 -5.95 32.82
N ASN A 154 -5.60 -5.41 32.26
CA ASN A 154 -6.34 -4.23 32.71
C ASN A 154 -5.47 -2.96 32.77
N GLY A 155 -4.47 -2.83 31.89
CA GLY A 155 -3.60 -1.65 31.80
C GLY A 155 -4.37 -0.37 31.39
N GLY A 156 -5.46 -0.53 30.63
CA GLY A 156 -6.40 0.54 30.30
C GLY A 156 -7.36 0.93 31.43
N CYS A 157 -7.29 0.25 32.58
CA CYS A 157 -8.10 0.50 33.78
C CYS A 157 -9.62 0.44 33.55
N LEU A 158 -10.09 -0.43 32.66
CA LEU A 158 -11.51 -0.53 32.26
C LEU A 158 -12.33 -1.40 33.21
N VAL A 159 -11.72 -2.44 33.78
CA VAL A 159 -12.41 -3.44 34.60
C VAL A 159 -12.25 -3.11 36.08
N SER A 160 -13.36 -3.17 36.82
CA SER A 160 -13.44 -2.92 38.24
C SER A 160 -14.52 -3.79 38.88
N HIS A 161 -14.12 -4.68 39.79
CA HIS A 161 -15.02 -5.49 40.61
C HIS A 161 -15.06 -5.04 42.08
N ARG A 162 -14.19 -4.11 42.46
CA ARG A 162 -14.07 -3.61 43.84
C ARG A 162 -14.57 -2.18 43.97
N GLY A 163 -15.01 -1.84 45.17
CA GLY A 163 -15.28 -0.45 45.54
C GLY A 163 -13.99 0.34 45.77
N ASN A 164 -14.16 1.65 45.98
CA ASN A 164 -13.07 2.53 46.37
C ASN A 164 -12.46 2.10 47.70
N VAL A 165 -11.14 2.29 47.84
CA VAL A 165 -10.38 1.90 49.03
C VAL A 165 -9.60 3.10 49.56
N SER A 166 -9.55 3.27 50.88
CA SER A 166 -8.73 4.32 51.49
C SER A 166 -7.24 4.04 51.28
N LEU A 167 -6.47 5.07 50.96
CA LEU A 167 -5.03 4.97 50.78
C LEU A 167 -4.34 4.51 52.09
N SER A 168 -3.33 3.67 51.95
CA SER A 168 -2.65 2.98 53.05
C SER A 168 -1.15 2.91 52.82
N THR A 169 -0.39 2.62 53.88
CA THR A 169 1.06 2.36 53.80
C THR A 169 1.40 0.94 53.33
N SER A 170 0.40 0.07 53.21
CA SER A 170 0.53 -1.27 52.65
C SER A 170 -0.06 -1.31 51.24
N PHE A 171 0.50 -2.15 50.37
CA PHE A 171 -0.09 -2.39 49.05
C PHE A 171 -1.49 -2.97 49.19
N GLN A 172 -2.45 -2.34 48.51
CA GLN A 172 -3.84 -2.75 48.50
C GLN A 172 -4.34 -2.73 47.06
N TYR A 173 -5.12 -3.76 46.70
CA TYR A 173 -5.86 -3.75 45.44
C TYR A 173 -7.08 -2.84 45.58
N GLY A 174 -7.16 -1.85 44.70
CA GLY A 174 -8.25 -0.89 44.64
C GLY A 174 -9.34 -1.32 43.65
N PRO A 175 -10.17 -0.35 43.19
CA PRO A 175 -11.19 -0.58 42.19
C PRO A 175 -10.63 -0.94 40.80
N VAL A 176 -9.44 -0.48 40.42
CA VAL A 176 -8.80 -0.99 39.19
C VAL A 176 -8.20 -2.37 39.49
N ASP A 177 -8.82 -3.41 38.95
CA ASP A 177 -8.39 -4.79 39.23
C ASP A 177 -6.96 -5.05 38.72
N LEU A 178 -6.23 -5.87 39.48
CA LEU A 178 -4.82 -6.23 39.26
C LEU A 178 -3.81 -5.08 39.42
N LEU A 179 -4.25 -3.90 39.85
CA LEU A 179 -3.37 -2.78 40.20
C LEU A 179 -3.36 -2.59 41.72
N ALA A 180 -2.20 -2.77 42.32
CA ALA A 180 -2.01 -2.49 43.73
C ALA A 180 -1.44 -1.09 43.93
N VAL A 181 -1.92 -0.37 44.93
CA VAL A 181 -1.46 0.97 45.28
C VAL A 181 -1.08 1.03 46.75
N LYS A 182 -0.01 1.76 47.07
CA LYS A 182 0.33 2.17 48.44
C LYS A 182 0.85 3.60 48.45
N ALA A 183 1.01 4.14 49.65
CA ALA A 183 1.81 5.32 49.90
C ALA A 183 2.97 5.05 50.85
N GLU A 184 4.02 5.85 50.74
CA GLU A 184 5.08 5.98 51.75
C GLU A 184 4.87 7.27 52.56
N GLY A 185 5.48 7.31 53.76
CA GLY A 185 5.23 8.38 54.73
C GLY A 185 3.99 8.12 55.59
N SER A 186 3.50 9.16 56.27
CA SER A 186 2.24 9.05 57.02
C SER A 186 1.08 9.46 56.13
N VAL A 187 0.08 8.58 56.02
CA VAL A 187 -1.15 8.82 55.25
C VAL A 187 -2.23 9.31 56.20
N SER A 188 -2.76 10.52 55.99
CA SER A 188 -3.89 11.07 56.75
C SER A 188 -5.18 11.18 55.94
N ALA A 189 -5.07 11.17 54.62
CA ALA A 189 -6.21 11.14 53.69
C ALA A 189 -5.76 10.58 52.34
N GLY A 190 -6.73 10.11 51.56
CA GLY A 190 -6.54 9.65 50.19
C GLY A 190 -7.48 8.48 49.87
N THR A 191 -7.99 8.46 48.65
CA THR A 191 -8.88 7.39 48.17
C THR A 191 -8.38 6.87 46.84
N ILE A 192 -8.18 5.56 46.73
CA ILE A 192 -7.90 4.88 45.47
C ILE A 192 -9.25 4.67 44.78
N LYS A 193 -9.42 5.30 43.61
CA LYS A 193 -10.65 5.27 42.81
C LYS A 193 -10.35 4.88 41.36
N GLN A 194 -11.34 4.29 40.69
CA GLN A 194 -11.37 4.22 39.24
C GLN A 194 -12.12 5.46 38.76
N VAL A 195 -11.49 6.27 37.92
CA VAL A 195 -12.18 7.38 37.26
C VAL A 195 -12.66 6.90 35.91
N THR A 196 -13.93 7.11 35.62
CA THR A 196 -14.54 6.90 34.30
C THR A 196 -14.80 8.24 33.63
N SER A 197 -14.87 8.25 32.30
CA SER A 197 -14.99 9.47 31.48
C SER A 197 -13.76 10.39 31.53
N ALA A 198 -12.59 9.84 31.86
CA ALA A 198 -11.33 10.55 31.95
C ALA A 198 -10.66 10.74 30.57
N PHE A 199 -11.41 11.10 29.52
CA PHE A 199 -10.90 11.15 28.13
C PHE A 199 -9.81 12.22 27.89
N SER A 200 -9.74 13.23 28.76
CA SER A 200 -8.64 14.19 28.79
C SER A 200 -7.35 13.58 29.34
N LEU A 201 -7.45 12.49 30.10
CA LEU A 201 -6.34 11.83 30.80
C LEU A 201 -5.96 10.50 30.13
N ALA A 202 -6.91 9.70 29.62
CA ALA A 202 -6.67 8.44 28.91
C ALA A 202 -7.64 8.27 27.74
N LYS A 203 -7.16 7.71 26.63
CA LYS A 203 -7.93 7.35 25.44
C LYS A 203 -8.96 6.25 25.74
N THR A 204 -8.69 5.38 26.71
CA THR A 204 -9.65 4.38 27.20
C THR A 204 -10.81 5.00 27.99
N GLY A 205 -10.69 6.27 28.38
CA GLY A 205 -11.67 6.97 29.21
C GLY A 205 -11.71 6.49 30.65
N ALA A 206 -10.80 5.59 31.07
CA ALA A 206 -10.74 5.06 32.42
C ALA A 206 -9.30 5.01 32.96
N ALA A 207 -9.14 5.18 34.27
CA ALA A 207 -7.83 5.17 34.92
C ALA A 207 -7.90 4.92 36.42
N CYS A 208 -6.74 4.56 37.00
CA CYS A 208 -6.57 4.54 38.44
C CYS A 208 -6.15 5.92 38.93
N MET A 209 -6.90 6.46 39.89
CA MET A 209 -6.59 7.74 40.51
C MET A 209 -6.48 7.58 42.03
N VAL A 210 -5.45 8.17 42.61
CA VAL A 210 -5.37 8.41 44.04
C VAL A 210 -5.87 9.83 44.26
N GLU A 211 -7.08 9.96 44.77
CA GLU A 211 -7.75 11.23 45.00
C GLU A 211 -7.44 11.80 46.38
N ASN A 212 -7.28 13.11 46.48
CA ASN A 212 -7.19 13.86 47.74
C ASN A 212 -6.12 13.32 48.70
N ALA A 213 -5.01 12.79 48.17
CA ALA A 213 -3.91 12.25 48.94
C ALA A 213 -3.29 13.33 49.83
N THR A 214 -3.14 13.02 51.11
CA THR A 214 -2.44 13.86 52.09
C THR A 214 -1.39 13.02 52.78
N LEU A 215 -0.12 13.38 52.50
CA LEU A 215 1.07 12.69 52.98
C LEU A 215 1.97 13.69 53.69
N THR A 216 2.70 13.22 54.70
CA THR A 216 3.71 14.03 55.39
C THR A 216 5.11 13.42 55.23
N GLY A 217 6.15 14.24 55.42
CA GLY A 217 7.55 13.80 55.32
C GLY A 217 7.99 13.44 53.90
N SER A 218 8.76 12.37 53.75
CA SER A 218 9.22 11.84 52.45
C SER A 218 8.14 10.99 51.78
N GLY A 219 6.94 11.57 51.59
CA GLY A 219 5.81 10.89 51.00
C GLY A 219 6.06 10.44 49.55
N ALA A 220 5.49 9.30 49.17
CA ALA A 220 5.47 8.84 47.79
C ALA A 220 4.19 8.03 47.53
N ILE A 221 3.72 8.01 46.29
CA ILE A 221 2.66 7.11 45.83
C ILE A 221 3.30 6.03 44.98
N LEU A 222 2.94 4.77 45.19
CA LEU A 222 3.48 3.65 44.45
C LEU A 222 2.34 2.85 43.84
N PHE A 223 2.44 2.62 42.54
CA PHE A 223 1.59 1.73 41.76
C PHE A 223 2.37 0.47 41.43
N ARG A 224 1.71 -0.69 41.51
CA ARG A 224 2.38 -1.97 41.26
C ARG A 224 1.51 -2.92 40.46
N ARG A 225 2.11 -3.47 39.40
CA ARG A 225 1.60 -4.57 38.59
C ARG A 225 2.44 -5.81 38.79
N ARG A 226 1.80 -6.97 38.69
CA ARG A 226 2.45 -8.28 38.71
C ARG A 226 1.94 -9.11 37.55
N ILE A 227 2.86 -9.78 36.89
CA ILE A 227 2.61 -10.70 35.77
C ILE A 227 3.06 -12.08 36.25
N GLU A 228 2.20 -13.07 36.07
CA GLU A 228 2.48 -14.44 36.52
C GLU A 228 3.67 -15.07 35.78
N ALA A 229 4.27 -16.07 36.39
CA ALA A 229 5.37 -16.84 35.86
C ALA A 229 5.10 -17.38 34.45
N LYS A 230 3.89 -17.89 34.21
CA LYS A 230 3.49 -18.48 32.92
C LYS A 230 3.50 -17.45 31.78
N ASP A 231 3.00 -16.24 32.03
CA ASP A 231 3.00 -15.16 31.04
C ASP A 231 4.39 -14.51 30.92
N ALA A 232 5.15 -14.47 32.02
CA ALA A 232 6.52 -13.94 32.04
C ALA A 232 7.53 -14.77 31.22
N GLN A 233 7.25 -16.04 30.91
CA GLN A 233 8.16 -16.88 30.10
C GLN A 233 8.44 -16.29 28.71
N ALA A 234 7.47 -15.55 28.14
CA ALA A 234 7.63 -14.91 26.84
C ALA A 234 8.73 -13.83 26.82
N PHE A 235 9.05 -13.26 27.98
CA PHE A 235 10.02 -12.18 28.13
C PHE A 235 11.43 -12.68 28.41
N VAL A 236 11.64 -13.99 28.60
CA VAL A 236 12.95 -14.50 29.02
C VAL A 236 14.02 -14.21 27.96
N ASN A 237 15.06 -13.48 28.37
CA ASN A 237 16.17 -13.02 27.53
C ASN A 237 15.72 -12.21 26.29
N GLN A 238 14.59 -11.51 26.38
CA GLN A 238 14.10 -10.62 25.34
C GLN A 238 14.24 -9.15 25.79
N PRO A 239 14.49 -8.21 24.87
CA PRO A 239 14.28 -6.81 25.15
C PRO A 239 12.79 -6.53 25.38
N ALA A 240 12.50 -5.56 26.24
CA ALA A 240 11.13 -5.13 26.52
C ALA A 240 11.06 -3.61 26.67
N TYR A 241 9.83 -3.10 26.60
CA TYR A 241 9.55 -1.70 26.77
C TYR A 241 8.31 -1.52 27.64
N TYR A 242 8.45 -0.76 28.72
CA TYR A 242 7.34 -0.34 29.57
C TYR A 242 6.96 1.11 29.27
N SER A 243 5.66 1.36 29.19
CA SER A 243 5.13 2.72 29.15
C SER A 243 3.81 2.82 29.91
N ALA A 244 3.53 3.99 30.46
CA ALA A 244 2.22 4.29 31.03
C ALA A 244 1.93 5.79 30.88
N ARG A 245 0.65 6.16 30.95
CA ARG A 245 0.23 7.55 31.02
C ARG A 245 0.04 7.97 32.46
N THR A 246 0.55 9.15 32.81
CA THR A 246 0.50 9.70 34.16
C THR A 246 0.03 11.14 34.19
N TYR A 247 -0.53 11.52 35.34
CA TYR A 247 -0.86 12.90 35.68
C TYR A 247 -0.74 13.11 37.19
N HIS A 248 -0.36 14.32 37.60
CA HIS A 248 -0.42 14.73 39.00
C HIS A 248 -0.59 16.24 39.15
N ASP A 249 -1.23 16.69 40.24
CA ASP A 249 -1.43 18.11 40.56
C ASP A 249 -0.66 18.57 41.83
N SER A 250 0.38 17.81 42.18
CA SER A 250 1.14 17.89 43.44
C SER A 250 1.85 19.23 43.75
N GLY A 251 1.73 20.23 42.88
CA GLY A 251 2.23 21.61 43.04
C GLY A 251 3.68 21.84 42.59
N ALA A 252 4.38 20.82 42.11
CA ALA A 252 5.75 20.92 41.60
C ALA A 252 6.06 19.74 40.67
N THR A 253 7.10 19.86 39.83
CA THR A 253 7.65 18.74 39.05
C THR A 253 8.04 17.60 39.97
N ARG A 254 7.60 16.38 39.65
CA ARG A 254 7.90 15.17 40.43
C ARG A 254 8.72 14.17 39.64
N THR A 255 9.60 13.49 40.37
CA THR A 255 10.38 12.39 39.84
C THR A 255 9.60 11.10 40.00
N TYR A 256 9.37 10.45 38.87
CA TYR A 256 8.82 9.12 38.75
C TYR A 256 9.98 8.15 38.64
N THR A 257 9.99 7.10 39.43
CA THR A 257 10.94 6.00 39.32
C THR A 257 10.17 4.78 38.85
N ILE A 258 10.52 4.26 37.67
CA ILE A 258 9.98 3.02 37.16
C ILE A 258 11.01 1.94 37.48
N THR A 259 10.57 0.86 38.13
CA THR A 259 11.42 -0.28 38.42
C THR A 259 10.73 -1.56 37.97
N VAL A 260 11.44 -2.37 37.18
CA VAL A 260 11.03 -3.70 36.79
C VAL A 260 11.86 -4.73 37.55
N ARG A 261 11.20 -5.70 38.17
CA ARG A 261 11.81 -6.75 38.98
C ARG A 261 11.30 -8.11 38.54
N LYS A 262 12.07 -9.15 38.83
CA LYS A 262 11.62 -10.54 38.75
C LYS A 262 11.38 -11.13 40.14
N ALA A 263 10.44 -12.06 40.24
CA ALA A 263 10.27 -12.89 41.42
C ALA A 263 11.40 -13.93 41.54
N ASN A 264 11.84 -14.21 42.77
CA ASN A 264 12.87 -15.21 43.03
C ASN A 264 12.32 -16.64 42.98
N ALA A 265 11.02 -16.82 43.20
CA ALA A 265 10.30 -18.07 43.05
C ALA A 265 9.02 -17.86 42.23
N ALA A 266 8.55 -18.90 41.55
CA ALA A 266 7.40 -18.81 40.64
C ALA A 266 6.16 -18.28 41.36
N ASP A 267 5.62 -17.16 40.88
CA ASP A 267 4.45 -16.46 41.43
C ASP A 267 4.57 -16.02 42.90
N ASP A 268 5.79 -15.99 43.46
CA ASP A 268 6.06 -15.55 44.83
C ASP A 268 6.98 -14.32 44.84
N PHE A 269 6.36 -13.18 45.14
CA PHE A 269 6.99 -11.85 45.17
C PHE A 269 7.43 -11.43 46.58
N SER A 270 7.55 -12.36 47.54
CA SER A 270 8.16 -12.08 48.85
C SER A 270 9.66 -11.76 48.74
N GLY A 271 10.32 -12.31 47.72
CA GLY A 271 11.67 -11.96 47.31
C GLY A 271 11.71 -11.60 45.83
N VAL A 272 12.20 -10.40 45.52
CA VAL A 272 12.30 -9.87 44.15
C VAL A 272 13.72 -9.39 43.86
N THR A 273 14.13 -9.45 42.60
CA THR A 273 15.42 -8.95 42.11
C THR A 273 15.17 -7.92 41.01
N THR A 274 15.77 -6.73 41.11
CA THR A 274 15.66 -5.70 40.07
C THR A 274 16.29 -6.16 38.77
N ILE A 275 15.57 -5.97 37.67
CA ILE A 275 16.05 -6.16 36.29
C ILE A 275 16.53 -4.82 35.77
N GLU A 276 15.67 -3.80 35.82
CA GLU A 276 15.94 -2.48 35.28
C GLU A 276 15.22 -1.40 36.10
N SER A 277 15.79 -0.19 36.15
CA SER A 277 15.16 0.96 36.79
C SER A 277 15.66 2.26 36.21
N ASP A 278 14.74 3.19 35.94
CA ASP A 278 15.09 4.55 35.53
C ASP A 278 14.14 5.58 36.13
N THR A 279 14.47 6.85 35.97
CA THR A 279 13.70 7.98 36.47
C THR A 279 13.30 8.94 35.36
N VAL A 280 12.08 9.46 35.45
CA VAL A 280 11.55 10.49 34.57
C VAL A 280 10.94 11.63 35.38
N ASN A 281 11.19 12.86 34.97
CA ASN A 281 10.62 14.04 35.63
C ASN A 281 9.38 14.50 34.89
N ILE A 282 8.25 14.54 35.58
CA ILE A 282 6.97 14.96 35.02
C ILE A 282 6.60 16.30 35.65
N ALA A 283 6.19 17.26 34.82
CA ALA A 283 5.79 18.57 35.28
C ALA A 283 4.45 18.51 36.05
N ASN A 284 4.20 19.50 36.89
CA ASN A 284 2.92 19.60 37.57
C ASN A 284 1.80 19.90 36.57
N ASP A 285 0.64 19.26 36.77
CA ASP A 285 -0.58 19.48 35.98
C ASP A 285 -0.40 19.17 34.49
N THR A 286 0.50 18.23 34.16
CA THR A 286 0.69 17.72 32.80
C THR A 286 0.29 16.25 32.71
N ASN A 287 -0.28 15.91 31.56
CA ASN A 287 -0.64 14.55 31.19
C ASN A 287 0.43 14.03 30.22
N ASP A 288 1.38 13.27 30.74
CA ASP A 288 2.57 12.83 30.02
C ASP A 288 2.70 11.31 30.07
N ASP A 289 3.44 10.75 29.12
CA ASP A 289 3.80 9.33 29.14
C ASP A 289 5.12 9.15 29.90
N ILE A 290 5.17 8.15 30.77
CA ILE A 290 6.40 7.63 31.37
C ILE A 290 6.85 6.41 30.60
N GLU A 291 8.16 6.24 30.47
CA GLU A 291 8.76 5.25 29.57
C GLU A 291 9.99 4.63 30.24
N LEU A 292 10.19 3.33 30.02
CA LEU A 292 11.38 2.60 30.43
C LEU A 292 11.75 1.57 29.35
N ALA A 293 12.89 1.78 28.72
CA ALA A 293 13.52 0.78 27.85
C ALA A 293 14.20 -0.27 28.74
N ILE A 294 13.99 -1.55 28.43
CA ILE A 294 14.57 -2.68 29.17
C ILE A 294 15.39 -3.49 28.16
N PRO A 295 16.72 -3.28 28.09
CA PRO A 295 17.55 -3.90 27.06
C PRO A 295 17.52 -5.44 27.10
N ASP A 296 17.40 -6.01 28.31
CA ASP A 296 17.30 -7.45 28.51
C ASP A 296 16.50 -7.76 29.79
N MET A 297 15.42 -8.51 29.64
CA MET A 297 14.59 -9.01 30.75
C MET A 297 15.23 -10.18 31.52
N GLY A 298 16.29 -10.80 30.99
CA GLY A 298 17.00 -11.91 31.60
C GLY A 298 16.11 -13.09 31.98
N ASP A 299 16.48 -13.83 33.03
CA ASP A 299 15.72 -14.98 33.54
C ASP A 299 14.53 -14.54 34.42
N CYS A 300 13.52 -13.93 33.81
CA CYS A 300 12.29 -13.42 34.45
C CYS A 300 11.15 -14.47 34.53
N LYS A 301 11.42 -15.75 34.23
CA LYS A 301 10.43 -16.84 34.11
C LYS A 301 9.54 -17.09 35.34
N ASN A 302 9.91 -16.57 36.50
CA ASN A 302 9.21 -16.76 37.77
C ASN A 302 8.11 -15.72 38.01
N GLY A 303 8.00 -14.70 37.16
CA GLY A 303 7.05 -13.61 37.29
C GLY A 303 7.74 -12.25 37.26
N ILE A 304 7.00 -11.23 36.81
CA ILE A 304 7.50 -9.86 36.63
C ILE A 304 6.70 -8.95 37.56
N GLU A 305 7.40 -8.06 38.27
CA GLU A 305 6.81 -6.97 39.05
C GLU A 305 7.22 -5.64 38.41
N ILE A 306 6.25 -4.77 38.17
CA ILE A 306 6.49 -3.42 37.68
C ILE A 306 6.00 -2.47 38.77
N GLU A 307 6.86 -1.57 39.20
CA GLU A 307 6.54 -0.56 40.20
C GLU A 307 6.80 0.84 39.63
N VAL A 308 5.82 1.72 39.74
CA VAL A 308 5.94 3.14 39.45
C VAL A 308 5.84 3.90 40.76
N LYS A 309 6.96 4.48 41.19
CA LYS A 309 7.06 5.30 42.39
C LYS A 309 7.05 6.78 42.02
N ILE A 310 6.16 7.54 42.63
CA ILE A 310 6.04 8.98 42.46
C ILE A 310 6.51 9.65 43.75
N ALA A 311 7.72 10.20 43.75
CA ALA A 311 8.27 10.88 44.91
C ALA A 311 7.66 12.29 45.04
N CYS A 312 6.66 12.45 45.91
CA CYS A 312 5.90 13.70 46.05
C CYS A 312 6.23 14.49 47.32
N GLY A 313 6.91 13.90 48.30
CA GLY A 313 7.18 14.52 49.59
C GLY A 313 5.88 14.80 50.36
N ALA A 314 5.88 15.86 51.16
CA ALA A 314 4.67 16.30 51.86
C ALA A 314 3.69 16.96 50.88
N ILE A 315 2.44 16.50 50.88
CA ILE A 315 1.37 16.97 50.01
C ILE A 315 0.05 17.04 50.80
N THR A 316 -0.87 17.90 50.38
CA THR A 316 -2.19 18.03 51.01
C THR A 316 -3.27 18.11 49.94
N THR A 317 -4.20 17.16 49.98
CA THR A 317 -5.34 17.08 49.06
C THR A 317 -4.92 17.11 47.60
N LYS A 318 -4.02 16.19 47.21
CA LYS A 318 -3.46 16.09 45.87
C LYS A 318 -3.79 14.78 45.18
N ASP A 319 -3.86 14.85 43.86
CA ASP A 319 -4.34 13.83 42.97
C ASP A 319 -3.19 13.26 42.13
N PHE A 320 -3.20 11.94 41.98
CA PHE A 320 -2.25 11.20 41.15
C PHE A 320 -3.01 10.22 40.26
N PHE A 321 -2.50 10.03 39.06
CA PHE A 321 -3.14 9.23 38.02
C PHE A 321 -2.14 8.25 37.42
N LEU A 322 -2.59 7.03 37.16
CA LEU A 322 -1.89 6.07 36.31
C LEU A 322 -2.92 5.34 35.43
N GLY A 323 -2.62 5.25 34.14
CA GLY A 323 -3.44 4.52 33.17
C GLY A 323 -2.65 4.21 31.91
N GLU A 324 -3.29 3.50 30.96
CA GLU A 324 -2.67 3.07 29.70
C GLU A 324 -1.32 2.35 29.89
N GLU A 325 -1.23 1.53 30.94
CA GLU A 325 -0.01 0.79 31.23
C GLU A 325 0.20 -0.31 30.18
N GLN A 326 1.39 -0.36 29.60
CA GLN A 326 1.79 -1.37 28.63
C GLN A 326 3.21 -1.87 28.90
N LEU A 327 3.36 -3.18 28.92
CA LEU A 327 4.65 -3.86 28.78
C LEU A 327 4.61 -4.66 27.48
N SER A 328 5.51 -4.37 26.55
CA SER A 328 5.61 -5.06 25.27
C SER A 328 7.02 -5.60 25.05
N ILE A 329 7.13 -6.70 24.32
CA ILE A 329 8.44 -7.21 23.85
C ILE A 329 8.97 -6.29 22.75
N GLY A 330 10.27 -6.00 22.77
CA GLY A 330 10.96 -5.16 21.79
C GLY A 330 11.71 -3.98 22.42
N GLU A 331 12.58 -3.35 21.63
CA GLU A 331 13.48 -2.27 22.07
C GLU A 331 12.84 -0.87 22.05
N PHE A 332 11.65 -0.73 21.45
CA PHE A 332 11.00 0.56 21.23
C PHE A 332 9.60 0.59 21.81
N LYS A 333 9.17 1.79 22.21
CA LYS A 333 7.80 2.06 22.64
C LYS A 333 6.80 1.63 21.57
N GLN A 334 5.90 0.73 21.94
CA GLN A 334 4.77 0.37 21.12
C GLN A 334 3.56 1.28 21.44
N PRO A 335 2.68 1.57 20.48
CA PRO A 335 1.41 2.22 20.76
C PRO A 335 0.58 1.42 21.77
N PHE A 336 -0.20 2.11 22.60
CA PHE A 336 -1.07 1.44 23.57
C PHE A 336 -2.13 0.58 22.87
N GLU A 337 -2.16 -0.72 23.19
CA GLU A 337 -3.15 -1.68 22.71
C GLU A 337 -4.39 -1.65 23.60
N ALA A 338 -5.42 -0.92 23.17
CA ALA A 338 -6.72 -0.94 23.84
C ALA A 338 -7.50 -2.22 23.45
N ARG A 339 -7.81 -3.06 24.45
CA ARG A 339 -8.61 -4.27 24.23
C ARG A 339 -10.09 -4.05 24.47
N PRO A 340 -10.98 -4.81 23.81
CA PRO A 340 -12.39 -4.81 24.14
C PRO A 340 -12.63 -5.21 25.60
N VAL A 341 -13.53 -4.49 26.29
CA VAL A 341 -13.83 -4.69 27.72
C VAL A 341 -14.22 -6.14 28.03
N SER A 342 -14.97 -6.82 27.16
CA SER A 342 -15.38 -8.21 27.37
C SER A 342 -14.21 -9.19 27.44
N PHE A 343 -13.20 -8.96 26.59
CA PHE A 343 -11.99 -9.77 26.58
C PHE A 343 -11.13 -9.47 27.81
N GLU A 344 -10.98 -8.18 28.14
CA GLU A 344 -10.26 -7.75 29.34
C GLU A 344 -10.87 -8.33 30.63
N THR A 345 -12.21 -8.29 30.75
CA THR A 345 -12.93 -8.91 31.85
C THR A 345 -12.65 -10.41 31.95
N LYS A 346 -12.56 -11.13 30.82
CA LYS A 346 -12.26 -12.57 30.83
C LYS A 346 -10.83 -12.85 31.31
N LEU A 347 -9.86 -12.01 30.95
CA LEU A 347 -8.48 -12.10 31.44
C LEU A 347 -8.43 -11.80 32.95
N VAL A 348 -9.07 -10.73 33.41
CA VAL A 348 -9.17 -10.39 34.84
C VAL A 348 -9.83 -11.51 35.64
N GLN A 349 -10.88 -12.13 35.09
CA GLN A 349 -11.60 -13.25 35.70
C GLN A 349 -10.74 -14.49 35.99
N ARG A 350 -9.55 -14.59 35.42
CA ARG A 350 -8.58 -15.64 35.78
C ARG A 350 -7.92 -15.38 37.15
N TYR A 351 -7.86 -14.14 37.59
CA TYR A 351 -7.22 -13.72 38.84
C TYR A 351 -8.23 -13.29 39.90
N LEU A 352 -9.30 -12.63 39.47
CA LEU A 352 -10.32 -12.07 40.35
C LEU A 352 -11.71 -12.28 39.78
N ARG A 353 -12.61 -12.89 40.56
CA ARG A 353 -14.02 -13.03 40.17
C ARG A 353 -14.95 -12.52 41.24
N PHE A 354 -15.95 -11.76 40.80
CA PHE A 354 -17.10 -11.42 41.62
C PHE A 354 -18.23 -12.42 41.40
N ILE A 355 -18.69 -13.03 42.49
CA ILE A 355 -19.68 -14.10 42.49
C ILE A 355 -20.95 -13.56 43.16
N THR A 356 -22.01 -13.45 42.38
CA THR A 356 -23.32 -12.94 42.82
C THR A 356 -24.40 -14.01 42.85
N GLY A 357 -24.20 -15.15 42.19
CA GLY A 357 -25.18 -16.24 42.13
C GLY A 357 -24.72 -17.45 42.91
N PHE A 358 -25.36 -17.73 44.04
CA PHE A 358 -25.11 -18.94 44.82
C PHE A 358 -26.31 -19.30 45.70
N VAL A 359 -26.31 -20.57 46.12
CA VAL A 359 -27.30 -21.15 47.03
C VAL A 359 -26.57 -21.64 48.27
N ALA A 360 -27.19 -21.46 49.42
CA ALA A 360 -26.65 -21.92 50.69
C ALA A 360 -27.68 -22.79 51.44
N VAL A 361 -27.20 -23.67 52.30
CA VAL A 361 -28.02 -24.46 53.23
C VAL A 361 -27.71 -24.01 54.64
N ALA A 362 -28.73 -23.66 55.42
CA ALA A 362 -28.55 -23.30 56.82
C ALA A 362 -28.08 -24.52 57.63
N ASN A 363 -26.92 -24.40 58.28
CA ASN A 363 -26.40 -25.45 59.16
C ASN A 363 -26.88 -25.25 60.60
N SER A 364 -27.03 -24.00 61.03
CA SER A 364 -27.57 -23.62 62.34
C SER A 364 -28.46 -22.38 62.23
N GLY A 365 -28.87 -21.81 63.37
CA GLY A 365 -29.64 -20.56 63.43
C GLY A 365 -28.88 -19.31 62.99
N SER A 366 -27.56 -19.38 62.80
CA SER A 366 -26.71 -18.22 62.51
C SER A 366 -25.66 -18.40 61.41
N ASN A 367 -25.55 -19.60 60.83
CA ASN A 367 -24.64 -19.88 59.72
C ASN A 367 -25.29 -20.72 58.62
N MET A 368 -24.79 -20.53 57.40
CA MET A 368 -25.15 -21.30 56.22
C MET A 368 -23.88 -21.78 55.53
N GLN A 369 -23.92 -22.98 54.96
CA GLN A 369 -22.88 -23.46 54.07
C GLN A 369 -23.27 -23.14 52.64
N VAL A 370 -22.38 -22.44 51.95
CA VAL A 370 -22.56 -22.00 50.56
C VAL A 370 -21.67 -22.83 49.64
N ILE A 371 -22.20 -23.15 48.47
CA ILE A 371 -21.43 -23.72 47.36
C ILE A 371 -21.51 -22.74 46.21
N PHE A 372 -20.36 -22.43 45.62
CA PHE A 372 -20.29 -21.53 44.48
C PHE A 372 -19.17 -21.94 43.53
N SER A 373 -19.35 -21.62 42.25
CA SER A 373 -18.39 -21.92 41.19
C SER A 373 -17.75 -20.64 40.65
N HIS A 374 -16.49 -20.77 40.29
CA HIS A 374 -15.71 -19.74 39.60
C HIS A 374 -14.75 -20.47 38.66
N PRO A 375 -15.17 -20.77 37.42
CA PRO A 375 -14.33 -21.61 36.55
C PRO A 375 -13.05 -20.86 36.16
N ASP A 376 -11.94 -21.59 36.05
CA ASP A 376 -10.71 -21.14 35.39
C ASP A 376 -9.97 -20.01 36.14
N MET A 377 -9.98 -20.02 37.47
CA MET A 377 -9.04 -19.20 38.24
C MET A 377 -7.62 -19.76 38.12
N ARG A 378 -6.59 -18.91 38.24
CA ARG A 378 -5.19 -19.34 38.09
C ARG A 378 -4.74 -20.32 39.19
N ALA A 379 -5.29 -20.18 40.38
CA ALA A 379 -4.97 -20.94 41.57
C ALA A 379 -6.20 -20.97 42.50
N ALA A 380 -6.15 -21.77 43.56
CA ALA A 380 -7.18 -21.75 44.60
C ALA A 380 -7.23 -20.34 45.24
N PRO A 381 -8.34 -19.60 45.12
CA PRO A 381 -8.40 -18.21 45.58
C PRO A 381 -8.65 -18.10 47.08
N SER A 382 -8.37 -16.92 47.61
CA SER A 382 -8.94 -16.45 48.87
C SER A 382 -10.32 -15.84 48.64
N TYR A 383 -11.22 -15.94 49.61
CA TYR A 383 -12.56 -15.38 49.51
C TYR A 383 -12.75 -14.25 50.51
N THR A 384 -13.43 -13.20 50.05
CA THR A 384 -13.91 -12.12 50.90
C THR A 384 -15.33 -11.76 50.49
N VAL A 385 -16.08 -11.20 51.42
CA VAL A 385 -17.42 -10.67 51.15
C VAL A 385 -17.32 -9.16 50.98
N THR A 386 -17.86 -8.60 49.90
CA THR A 386 -17.72 -7.16 49.58
C THR A 386 -18.59 -6.26 50.47
N ALA A 387 -19.72 -6.77 50.94
CA ALA A 387 -20.66 -6.12 51.85
C ALA A 387 -21.56 -7.21 52.49
N PRO A 388 -22.24 -6.97 53.62
CA PRO A 388 -23.12 -7.97 54.23
C PRO A 388 -24.06 -8.63 53.21
N LEU A 389 -24.09 -9.97 53.18
CA LEU A 389 -24.88 -10.72 52.20
C LEU A 389 -26.36 -10.77 52.60
N ASP A 390 -27.24 -10.65 51.61
CA ASP A 390 -28.68 -10.82 51.75
C ASP A 390 -29.14 -12.13 51.13
N MET A 391 -29.79 -12.96 51.95
CA MET A 391 -30.23 -14.31 51.60
C MET A 391 -31.75 -14.38 51.76
N THR A 392 -32.45 -15.03 50.83
CA THR A 392 -33.90 -15.25 50.90
C THR A 392 -34.22 -16.73 50.91
N ASP A 393 -35.26 -17.14 51.64
CA ASP A 393 -35.80 -18.50 51.54
C ASP A 393 -36.66 -18.73 50.28
N GLY A 394 -36.81 -17.68 49.45
CA GLY A 394 -37.58 -17.73 48.21
C GLY A 394 -39.10 -17.70 48.41
N TYR A 395 -39.57 -17.47 49.65
CA TYR A 395 -41.00 -17.46 49.95
C TYR A 395 -41.44 -16.26 50.80
N THR A 396 -40.88 -16.06 52.00
CA THR A 396 -41.40 -15.06 52.95
C THR A 396 -40.32 -14.35 53.74
N ALA A 397 -39.16 -14.97 53.99
CA ALA A 397 -38.15 -14.42 54.90
C ALA A 397 -36.86 -14.04 54.17
N ASP A 398 -36.37 -12.84 54.51
CA ASP A 398 -35.07 -12.33 54.11
C ASP A 398 -34.15 -12.27 55.34
N PHE A 399 -32.90 -12.66 55.13
CA PHE A 399 -31.87 -12.77 56.15
C PHE A 399 -30.63 -12.03 55.68
N SER A 400 -30.28 -10.95 56.37
CA SER A 400 -29.07 -10.19 56.11
C SER A 400 -27.98 -10.58 57.11
N GLN A 401 -26.73 -10.63 56.65
CA GLN A 401 -25.61 -10.69 57.58
C GLN A 401 -25.57 -9.40 58.43
N SER A 402 -25.28 -9.54 59.72
CA SER A 402 -25.00 -8.38 60.58
C SER A 402 -23.63 -7.75 60.32
N GLY A 403 -22.77 -8.42 59.56
CA GLY A 403 -21.49 -7.90 59.05
C GLY A 403 -20.95 -8.81 57.94
N ALA A 404 -20.17 -8.26 57.02
CA ALA A 404 -19.55 -9.02 55.94
C ALA A 404 -18.68 -10.15 56.51
N ASN A 405 -19.04 -11.41 56.24
CA ASN A 405 -18.33 -12.54 56.78
C ASN A 405 -18.35 -13.75 55.85
N ILE A 406 -17.16 -14.30 55.62
CA ILE A 406 -16.96 -15.67 55.18
C ILE A 406 -16.18 -16.40 56.27
N GLY A 407 -16.70 -17.55 56.67
CA GLY A 407 -16.15 -18.41 57.70
C GLY A 407 -15.21 -19.46 57.11
N THR A 408 -15.26 -20.66 57.68
CA THR A 408 -14.40 -21.78 57.28
C THR A 408 -14.59 -22.14 55.80
N ILE A 409 -13.48 -22.28 55.08
CA ILE A 409 -13.46 -22.80 53.72
C ILE A 409 -13.21 -24.30 53.81
N HIS A 410 -14.19 -25.10 53.39
CA HIS A 410 -14.15 -26.56 53.47
C HIS A 410 -13.49 -27.19 52.26
N GLU A 411 -13.77 -26.65 51.08
CA GLU A 411 -13.23 -27.11 49.81
C GLU A 411 -12.83 -25.87 49.00
N ASN A 412 -11.62 -25.87 48.45
CA ASN A 412 -11.11 -24.76 47.67
C ASN A 412 -10.26 -25.28 46.51
N ASN A 413 -10.69 -25.03 45.28
CA ASN A 413 -9.92 -25.30 44.09
C ASN A 413 -10.09 -24.15 43.09
N ALA A 414 -9.42 -24.23 41.95
CA ALA A 414 -9.42 -23.20 40.91
C ALA A 414 -10.76 -23.03 40.15
N HIS A 415 -11.77 -23.87 40.42
CA HIS A 415 -13.05 -23.90 39.70
C HIS A 415 -14.27 -23.66 40.61
N GLY A 416 -14.09 -23.72 41.93
CA GLY A 416 -15.16 -23.54 42.89
C GLY A 416 -14.74 -23.80 44.33
N ALA A 417 -15.66 -23.51 45.24
CA ALA A 417 -15.47 -23.76 46.65
C ALA A 417 -16.76 -24.05 47.39
N ARG A 418 -16.58 -24.61 48.58
CA ARG A 418 -17.59 -24.71 49.63
C ARG A 418 -17.07 -24.00 50.87
N ALA A 419 -17.83 -23.03 51.36
CA ALA A 419 -17.46 -22.23 52.53
C ALA A 419 -18.66 -22.01 53.45
N ASP A 420 -18.40 -21.64 54.69
CA ASP A 420 -19.44 -21.15 55.60
C ASP A 420 -19.60 -19.65 55.45
N ILE A 421 -20.83 -19.16 55.54
CA ILE A 421 -21.17 -17.76 55.74
C ILE A 421 -21.93 -17.66 57.07
N ALA A 422 -21.56 -16.71 57.92
CA ALA A 422 -22.11 -16.59 59.27
C ALA A 422 -22.75 -15.22 59.51
N LEU A 423 -23.05 -14.93 60.77
CA LEU A 423 -23.59 -13.64 61.25
C LEU A 423 -25.03 -13.36 60.81
N PHE A 424 -25.81 -14.40 60.55
CA PHE A 424 -27.25 -14.33 60.35
C PHE A 424 -28.01 -14.55 61.67
N SER A 425 -29.29 -14.20 61.70
CA SER A 425 -30.18 -14.47 62.82
C SER A 425 -31.47 -15.15 62.34
N GLY A 426 -32.00 -16.07 63.14
CA GLY A 426 -33.32 -16.67 62.88
C GLY A 426 -33.37 -17.72 61.76
N LEU A 427 -32.23 -18.27 61.35
CA LEU A 427 -32.20 -19.32 60.32
C LEU A 427 -32.80 -20.64 60.85
N THR A 428 -33.39 -21.42 59.95
CA THR A 428 -33.84 -22.79 60.24
C THR A 428 -32.90 -23.79 59.57
N SER A 429 -32.25 -24.65 60.37
CA SER A 429 -31.32 -25.67 59.86
C SER A 429 -31.97 -26.58 58.82
N GLY A 430 -31.21 -26.91 57.78
CA GLY A 430 -31.65 -27.74 56.64
C GLY A 430 -32.42 -27.00 55.55
N ARG A 431 -32.72 -25.70 55.71
CA ARG A 431 -33.39 -24.91 54.65
C ARG A 431 -32.39 -24.32 53.65
N PHE A 432 -32.79 -24.33 52.39
CA PHE A 432 -32.08 -23.66 51.30
C PHE A 432 -32.39 -22.16 51.31
N HIS A 433 -31.37 -21.36 51.04
CA HIS A 433 -31.47 -19.92 50.88
C HIS A 433 -30.73 -19.50 49.61
N ILE A 434 -31.28 -18.51 48.92
CA ILE A 434 -30.78 -17.99 47.65
C ILE A 434 -30.24 -16.59 47.92
N HIS A 435 -29.06 -16.29 47.39
CA HIS A 435 -28.52 -14.95 47.47
C HIS A 435 -29.29 -13.99 46.56
N ARG A 436 -29.62 -12.80 47.08
CA ARG A 436 -30.45 -11.81 46.35
C ARG A 436 -29.68 -10.93 45.37
N ALA A 437 -28.35 -11.03 45.31
CA ALA A 437 -27.50 -10.27 44.40
C ALA A 437 -27.69 -8.73 44.46
N THR A 438 -28.12 -8.19 45.59
CA THR A 438 -28.31 -6.75 45.84
C THR A 438 -26.98 -6.03 46.14
N GLY A 439 -26.03 -6.09 45.21
CA GLY A 439 -24.76 -5.36 45.25
C GLY A 439 -23.67 -5.95 46.17
N ALA A 440 -24.03 -6.77 47.14
CA ALA A 440 -23.11 -7.61 47.89
C ALA A 440 -22.79 -8.90 47.12
N GLY A 441 -21.62 -9.49 47.35
CA GLY A 441 -21.24 -10.75 46.73
C GLY A 441 -19.95 -11.31 47.32
N ILE A 442 -19.56 -12.49 46.84
CA ILE A 442 -18.31 -13.13 47.21
C ILE A 442 -17.27 -12.76 46.16
N LEU A 443 -16.17 -12.16 46.60
CA LEU A 443 -15.01 -11.89 45.79
C LEU A 443 -13.99 -13.00 45.98
N ALA A 444 -13.72 -13.73 44.91
CA ALA A 444 -12.67 -14.75 44.85
C ALA A 444 -11.40 -14.09 44.26
N SER A 445 -10.35 -13.93 45.05
CA SER A 445 -9.07 -13.38 44.61
C SER A 445 -7.96 -14.43 44.71
N ALA A 446 -7.33 -14.68 43.56
CA ALA A 446 -6.05 -15.34 43.44
C ALA A 446 -5.03 -14.34 42.85
N GLU A 447 -5.01 -13.08 43.26
CA GLU A 447 -3.98 -12.14 42.78
C GLU A 447 -2.58 -12.50 43.31
N LEU A 448 -1.53 -11.91 42.73
CA LEU A 448 -0.11 -12.26 42.94
C LEU A 448 0.59 -11.44 44.02
#